data_AF-A0A7W0Z094-F1
#
_entry.id   AF-A0A7W0Z094-F1
#
_cell.length_a   1.000
_cell.length_b   1.000
_cell.length_c   1.000
_cell.angle_alpha   90.00
_cell.angle_beta   90.00
_cell.angle_gamma   90.00
#
_symmetry.space_group_name_H-M   'P 1'
#
loop_
_entity.id
_entity.type
_entity.pdbx_description
1 polymer ?
#
loop_
_entity_poly.entity_id
_entity_poly.type
_entity_poly.pdbx_seq_one_letter_code
_entity_poly.pdbx_strand_id
1 'polypeptide(L)'
;MSWVAHDVEPYVIQKHLGRRIAFVPLLIGSYAPDLATKWFVYGVGALGIELKADNPAQFHRGWPGAGFTHSLAFGVLVALVIYAIGRNRVWALSFMIGEGAHALTDTADTVGTMLLFPFTTELFSFGAWAYAGQTGRYTDAGAYFSGLGFVWDGVWLVWGLLSWRVLTRAYFRSTVAPNDPFWRWAGRHLPEGALLALYRGAFFYGACRWVAWLAWAHLLRSFAFDLRWGGPRWVPAIRSSEVNASGCACPSCCAASPKLAIYGSVVVYARLRGTYAALTRNRLSRARRRRASPG
;
A
#
# COMPACT_ATOMS: atom_id res chain seq x y z
N MET A 1 -1.88 -7.99 8.32
CA MET A 1 -1.25 -6.99 7.46
C MET A 1 0.09 -6.72 8.07
N SER A 2 1.16 -6.76 7.29
CA SER A 2 2.48 -6.39 7.82
C SER A 2 2.69 -4.89 7.73
N TRP A 3 3.17 -4.26 8.79
CA TRP A 3 3.38 -2.82 8.76
C TRP A 3 4.74 -2.54 8.15
N VAL A 4 5.82 -2.94 8.82
CA VAL A 4 7.19 -2.54 8.48
C VAL A 4 7.79 -3.38 7.36
N ALA A 5 7.36 -4.63 7.14
CA ALA A 5 7.92 -5.45 6.07
C ALA A 5 7.84 -4.72 4.73
N HIS A 6 6.71 -4.08 4.41
CA HIS A 6 6.54 -3.38 3.13
C HIS A 6 7.48 -2.19 2.90
N ASP A 7 8.07 -1.64 3.96
CA ASP A 7 9.10 -0.61 3.87
C ASP A 7 10.49 -1.20 3.59
N VAL A 8 10.78 -2.38 4.15
CA VAL A 8 12.14 -2.94 4.22
C VAL A 8 12.37 -4.05 3.20
N GLU A 9 11.36 -4.87 2.92
CA GLU A 9 11.41 -5.95 1.94
C GLU A 9 11.88 -5.48 0.55
N PRO A 10 11.54 -4.26 0.04
CA PRO A 10 11.99 -3.84 -1.28
C PRO A 10 13.52 -3.72 -1.36
N TYR A 11 14.21 -3.39 -0.26
CA TYR A 11 15.67 -3.34 -0.23
C TYR A 11 16.30 -4.72 -0.31
N VAL A 12 15.69 -5.70 0.38
CA VAL A 12 16.15 -7.09 0.35
C VAL A 12 15.88 -7.70 -1.03
N ILE A 13 14.71 -7.46 -1.62
CA ILE A 13 14.39 -7.91 -2.98
C ILE A 13 15.35 -7.26 -3.99
N GLN A 14 15.60 -5.94 -3.87
CA GLN A 14 16.57 -5.21 -4.69
C GLN A 14 17.99 -5.77 -4.59
N LYS A 15 18.41 -6.22 -3.40
CA LYS A 15 19.69 -6.93 -3.22
C LYS A 15 19.79 -8.18 -4.09
N HIS A 16 18.76 -9.02 -4.07
CA HIS A 16 18.79 -10.34 -4.71
C HIS A 16 18.59 -10.25 -6.23
N LEU A 17 17.72 -9.36 -6.68
CA LEU A 17 17.42 -9.20 -8.11
C LEU A 17 18.35 -8.19 -8.81
N GLY A 18 19.02 -7.33 -8.04
CA GLY A 18 19.99 -6.36 -8.54
C GLY A 18 19.40 -5.50 -9.65
N ARG A 19 20.14 -5.34 -10.75
CA ARG A 19 19.76 -4.48 -11.88
C ARG A 19 18.53 -4.93 -12.68
N ARG A 20 17.92 -6.08 -12.34
CA ARG A 20 16.76 -6.64 -13.05
C ARG A 20 15.44 -5.96 -12.64
N ILE A 21 15.48 -5.15 -11.58
CA ILE A 21 14.33 -4.42 -11.06
C ILE A 21 14.68 -2.94 -10.83
N ALA A 22 13.64 -2.13 -10.69
CA ALA A 22 13.67 -0.73 -10.36
C ALA A 22 13.04 -0.53 -8.97
N PHE A 23 13.74 0.21 -8.10
CA PHE A 23 13.38 0.31 -6.69
C PHE A 23 12.06 1.07 -6.45
N VAL A 24 11.83 2.18 -7.13
CA VAL A 24 10.62 3.00 -6.92
C VAL A 24 9.33 2.25 -7.25
N PRO A 25 9.15 1.65 -8.43
CA PRO A 25 7.95 0.87 -8.72
C PRO A 25 7.82 -0.36 -7.81
N LEU A 26 8.93 -0.98 -7.37
CA LEU A 26 8.89 -2.06 -6.39
C LEU A 26 8.31 -1.59 -5.06
N LEU A 27 8.80 -0.47 -4.53
CA LEU A 27 8.32 0.13 -3.29
C LEU A 27 6.86 0.60 -3.40
N ILE A 28 6.46 1.16 -4.55
CA ILE A 28 5.06 1.54 -4.78
C ILE A 28 4.18 0.28 -4.79
N GLY A 29 4.65 -0.79 -5.44
CA GLY A 29 3.97 -2.09 -5.44
C GLY A 29 3.76 -2.63 -4.03
N SER A 30 4.79 -2.60 -3.18
CA SER A 30 4.69 -3.10 -1.79
C SER A 30 3.74 -2.30 -0.91
N TYR A 31 3.35 -1.09 -1.31
CA TYR A 31 2.36 -0.27 -0.61
C TYR A 31 0.98 -0.24 -1.26
N ALA A 32 0.86 -0.63 -2.52
CA ALA A 32 -0.28 -0.28 -3.36
C ALA A 32 -1.64 -0.73 -2.80
N PRO A 33 -1.81 -1.99 -2.34
CA PRO A 33 -3.11 -2.45 -1.87
C PRO A 33 -3.59 -1.69 -0.62
N ASP A 34 -2.66 -1.38 0.28
CA ASP A 34 -2.93 -0.65 1.51
C ASP A 34 -3.14 0.85 1.29
N LEU A 35 -2.37 1.48 0.39
CA LEU A 35 -2.57 2.87 0.01
C LEU A 35 -3.97 3.12 -0.58
N ALA A 36 -4.55 2.13 -1.24
CA ALA A 36 -5.88 2.24 -1.82
C ALA A 36 -7.01 2.11 -0.79
N THR A 37 -6.79 1.39 0.31
CA THR A 37 -7.90 0.88 1.14
C THR A 37 -7.80 1.23 2.62
N LYS A 38 -6.60 1.35 3.20
CA LYS A 38 -6.41 1.51 4.66
C LYS A 38 -6.96 2.81 5.23
N TRP A 39 -7.03 3.86 4.42
CA TRP A 39 -7.67 5.12 4.80
C TRP A 39 -9.12 4.90 5.24
N PHE A 40 -9.84 3.99 4.58
CA PHE A 40 -11.22 3.67 4.91
C PHE A 40 -11.34 2.65 6.05
N VAL A 41 -10.29 1.87 6.31
CA VAL A 41 -10.25 0.93 7.45
C VAL A 41 -10.14 1.69 8.77
N TYR A 42 -9.18 2.61 8.85
CA TYR A 42 -8.91 3.35 10.08
C TYR A 42 -9.74 4.62 10.22
N GLY A 43 -10.37 5.07 9.13
CA GLY A 43 -11.06 6.35 9.07
C GLY A 43 -10.12 7.47 8.63
N VAL A 44 -10.60 8.31 7.70
CA VAL A 44 -9.99 9.61 7.40
C VAL A 44 -10.99 10.71 7.68
N GLY A 45 -10.64 11.57 8.64
CA GLY A 45 -11.39 12.78 8.94
C GLY A 45 -10.91 13.95 8.08
N ALA A 46 -11.80 14.58 7.31
CA ALA A 46 -11.55 15.89 6.71
C ALA A 46 -12.80 16.76 6.88
N LEU A 47 -12.60 18.01 7.33
CA LEU A 47 -13.69 19.00 7.48
C LEU A 47 -14.88 18.53 8.34
N GLY A 48 -14.61 17.76 9.40
CA GLY A 48 -15.64 17.21 10.29
C GLY A 48 -16.37 15.98 9.74
N ILE A 49 -16.01 15.48 8.55
CA ILE A 49 -16.55 14.25 7.98
C ILE A 49 -15.54 13.12 8.18
N GLU A 50 -15.95 12.07 8.90
CA GLU A 50 -15.18 10.84 9.03
C GLU A 50 -15.55 9.86 7.92
N LEU A 51 -14.58 9.54 7.06
CA LEU A 51 -14.69 8.54 6.01
C LEU A 51 -14.15 7.21 6.51
N LYS A 52 -15.04 6.34 6.97
CA LYS A 52 -14.73 5.00 7.45
C LYS A 52 -15.72 4.00 6.86
N ALA A 53 -15.25 2.80 6.52
CA ALA A 53 -16.11 1.71 6.10
C ALA A 53 -16.91 1.16 7.29
N ASP A 54 -18.17 0.81 7.06
CA ASP A 54 -19.04 0.25 8.10
C ASP A 54 -18.57 -1.16 8.52
N ASN A 55 -18.05 -1.94 7.56
CA ASN A 55 -17.33 -3.17 7.81
C ASN A 55 -15.90 -3.08 7.23
N PRO A 56 -14.91 -2.61 8.02
CA PRO A 56 -13.54 -2.41 7.56
C PRO A 56 -12.87 -3.66 7.00
N ALA A 57 -13.08 -4.81 7.64
CA ALA A 57 -12.46 -6.08 7.21
C ALA A 57 -13.03 -6.54 5.87
N GLN A 58 -14.35 -6.54 5.72
CA GLN A 58 -15.02 -6.90 4.47
C GLN A 58 -14.69 -5.91 3.34
N PHE A 59 -14.64 -4.61 3.63
CA PHE A 59 -14.24 -3.62 2.63
C PHE A 59 -12.78 -3.81 2.18
N HIS A 60 -11.86 -4.04 3.10
CA HIS A 60 -10.43 -4.08 2.80
C HIS A 60 -9.96 -5.39 2.18
N ARG A 61 -10.54 -6.53 2.60
CA ARG A 61 -10.09 -7.88 2.22
C ARG A 61 -11.14 -8.68 1.46
N GLY A 62 -12.41 -8.42 1.73
CA GLY A 62 -13.52 -9.22 1.18
C GLY A 62 -14.00 -8.80 -0.20
N TRP A 63 -14.93 -9.60 -0.72
CA TRP A 63 -15.75 -9.32 -1.89
C TRP A 63 -17.23 -9.41 -1.52
N PRO A 64 -18.12 -8.51 -1.99
CA PRO A 64 -17.87 -7.33 -2.83
C PRO A 64 -17.27 -6.18 -2.01
N GLY A 65 -15.99 -5.89 -2.23
CA GLY A 65 -15.16 -4.91 -1.51
C GLY A 65 -13.89 -4.63 -2.31
N ALA A 66 -12.90 -3.99 -1.69
CA ALA A 66 -11.60 -3.72 -2.30
C ALA A 66 -10.60 -4.87 -2.12
N GLY A 67 -11.03 -6.03 -1.61
CA GLY A 67 -10.13 -7.17 -1.41
C GLY A 67 -9.39 -7.66 -2.65
N PHE A 68 -9.95 -7.42 -3.85
CA PHE A 68 -9.29 -7.73 -5.11
C PHE A 68 -7.94 -7.01 -5.28
N THR A 69 -7.70 -5.91 -4.56
CA THR A 69 -6.40 -5.22 -4.61
C THR A 69 -5.28 -6.03 -3.98
N HIS A 70 -5.59 -7.03 -3.17
CA HIS A 70 -4.64 -7.96 -2.57
C HIS A 70 -4.66 -9.30 -3.31
N SER A 71 -4.52 -9.25 -4.64
CA SER A 71 -4.53 -10.43 -5.51
C SER A 71 -3.40 -10.36 -6.53
N LEU A 72 -2.83 -11.52 -6.89
CA LEU A 72 -1.75 -11.55 -7.88
C LEU A 72 -2.21 -11.01 -9.25
N ALA A 73 -3.48 -11.22 -9.60
CA ALA A 73 -4.04 -10.70 -10.84
C ALA A 73 -4.11 -9.16 -10.84
N PHE A 74 -4.32 -8.53 -9.69
CA PHE A 74 -4.26 -7.07 -9.58
C PHE A 74 -2.84 -6.55 -9.87
N GLY A 75 -1.81 -7.17 -9.28
CA GLY A 75 -0.42 -6.87 -9.62
C GLY A 75 -0.12 -7.00 -11.11
N VAL A 76 -0.57 -8.09 -11.74
CA VAL A 76 -0.43 -8.31 -13.20
C VAL A 76 -1.14 -7.22 -13.99
N LEU A 77 -2.39 -6.90 -13.66
CA LEU A 77 -3.19 -5.90 -14.37
C LEU A 77 -2.53 -4.53 -14.33
N VAL A 78 -2.12 -4.06 -13.14
CA VAL A 78 -1.45 -2.76 -13.00
C VAL A 78 -0.08 -2.76 -13.67
N ALA A 79 0.67 -3.86 -13.61
CA ALA A 79 1.92 -3.99 -14.34
C ALA A 79 1.72 -3.90 -15.86
N LEU A 80 0.67 -4.52 -16.41
CA LEU A 80 0.31 -4.39 -17.82
C LEU A 80 -0.04 -2.94 -18.18
N VAL A 81 -0.75 -2.22 -17.31
CA VAL A 81 -1.05 -0.79 -17.51
C VAL A 81 0.23 0.06 -17.49
N ILE A 82 1.12 -0.15 -16.52
CA ILE A 82 2.44 0.51 -16.45
C ILE A 82 3.23 0.23 -17.72
N TYR A 83 3.23 -1.02 -18.19
CA TYR A 83 3.90 -1.40 -19.43
C TYR A 83 3.26 -0.76 -20.67
N ALA A 84 1.92 -0.73 -20.77
CA ALA A 84 1.22 -0.15 -21.90
C ALA A 84 1.51 1.34 -22.06
N ILE A 85 1.54 2.07 -20.95
CA ILE A 85 1.79 3.53 -20.90
C ILE A 85 3.28 3.85 -21.10
N GLY A 86 4.16 3.24 -20.29
CA GLY A 86 5.57 3.61 -20.24
C GLY A 86 6.49 2.77 -21.12
N ARG A 87 6.01 1.63 -21.63
CA ARG A 87 6.79 0.61 -22.37
C ARG A 87 8.06 0.15 -21.64
N ASN A 88 8.08 0.31 -20.31
CA ASN A 88 9.20 -0.04 -19.45
C ASN A 88 8.93 -1.37 -18.73
N ARG A 89 9.54 -2.45 -19.24
CA ARG A 89 9.38 -3.81 -18.68
C ARG A 89 9.90 -3.92 -17.25
N VAL A 90 11.01 -3.24 -16.95
CA VAL A 90 11.63 -3.29 -15.61
C VAL A 90 10.68 -2.67 -14.58
N TRP A 91 10.07 -1.53 -14.89
CA TRP A 91 9.10 -0.90 -14.00
C TRP A 91 7.85 -1.75 -13.78
N ALA A 92 7.27 -2.29 -14.84
CA ALA A 92 6.11 -3.17 -14.76
C ALA A 92 6.40 -4.41 -13.90
N LEU A 93 7.51 -5.10 -14.17
CA LEU A 93 7.93 -6.27 -13.41
C LEU A 93 8.18 -5.93 -11.93
N SER A 94 8.84 -4.80 -11.67
CA SER A 94 9.17 -4.38 -10.29
C SER A 94 7.91 -4.10 -9.48
N PHE A 95 6.93 -3.40 -10.06
CA PHE A 95 5.63 -3.19 -9.43
C PHE A 95 4.93 -4.52 -9.13
N MET A 96 4.88 -5.42 -10.10
CA MET A 96 4.22 -6.74 -9.95
C MET A 96 4.86 -7.55 -8.81
N ILE A 97 6.19 -7.53 -8.70
CA ILE A 97 6.91 -8.23 -7.62
C ILE A 97 6.60 -7.59 -6.27
N GLY A 98 6.56 -6.25 -6.19
CA GLY A 98 6.26 -5.53 -4.95
C GLY A 98 4.84 -5.78 -4.47
N GLU A 99 3.87 -5.69 -5.37
CA GLU A 99 2.47 -6.00 -5.07
C GLU A 99 2.29 -7.46 -4.66
N GLY A 100 2.91 -8.39 -5.39
CA GLY A 100 2.86 -9.81 -5.04
C GLY A 100 3.47 -10.11 -3.67
N ALA A 101 4.60 -9.49 -3.34
CA ALA A 101 5.21 -9.61 -2.01
C ALA A 101 4.27 -9.09 -0.90
N HIS A 102 3.59 -7.98 -1.15
CA HIS A 102 2.57 -7.45 -0.26
C HIS A 102 1.41 -8.43 -0.06
N ALA A 103 0.77 -8.86 -1.15
CA ALA A 103 -0.37 -9.76 -1.11
C ALA A 103 -0.05 -11.11 -0.45
N LEU A 104 1.16 -11.64 -0.68
CA LEU A 104 1.65 -12.87 -0.07
C LEU A 104 1.92 -12.69 1.42
N THR A 105 2.63 -11.64 1.83
CA THR A 105 2.89 -11.37 3.26
C THR A 105 1.58 -11.22 4.03
N ASP A 106 0.59 -10.61 3.41
CA ASP A 106 -0.71 -10.39 4.05
C ASP A 106 -1.56 -11.65 4.20
N THR A 107 -1.26 -12.74 3.48
CA THR A 107 -1.86 -14.06 3.77
C THR A 107 -1.52 -14.54 5.18
N ALA A 108 -0.47 -14.02 5.82
CA ALA A 108 -0.05 -14.50 7.12
C ALA A 108 -0.87 -13.94 8.30
N ASP A 109 -1.72 -12.95 8.09
CA ASP A 109 -2.70 -12.57 9.11
C ASP A 109 -3.93 -13.48 9.11
N THR A 110 -4.77 -13.38 10.13
CA THR A 110 -5.98 -14.21 10.34
C THR A 110 -7.10 -13.98 9.32
N VAL A 111 -7.12 -12.85 8.61
CA VAL A 111 -8.06 -12.60 7.50
C VAL A 111 -7.51 -13.11 6.18
N GLY A 112 -6.22 -12.93 5.93
CA GLY A 112 -5.56 -13.30 4.69
C GLY A 112 -5.88 -12.39 3.51
N THR A 113 -5.67 -12.90 2.30
CA THR A 113 -5.87 -12.14 1.05
C THR A 113 -6.59 -12.95 -0.03
N MET A 114 -7.18 -12.24 -0.99
CA MET A 114 -7.94 -12.82 -2.11
C MET A 114 -6.98 -13.21 -3.24
N LEU A 115 -5.98 -14.03 -2.91
CA LEU A 115 -4.76 -14.23 -3.70
C LEU A 115 -5.04 -14.62 -5.16
N LEU A 116 -6.10 -15.41 -5.38
CA LEU A 116 -6.46 -16.01 -6.67
C LEU A 116 -7.65 -15.33 -7.37
N PHE A 117 -8.06 -14.13 -6.94
CA PHE A 117 -9.04 -13.33 -7.68
C PHE A 117 -8.53 -13.08 -9.12
N PRO A 118 -9.38 -13.09 -10.18
CA PRO A 118 -10.84 -13.22 -10.17
C PRO A 118 -11.37 -14.66 -10.25
N PHE A 119 -10.50 -15.67 -10.16
CA PHE A 119 -10.93 -17.08 -10.29
C PHE A 119 -11.71 -17.55 -9.07
N THR A 120 -11.43 -16.97 -7.90
CA THR A 120 -12.19 -17.17 -6.67
C THR A 120 -12.19 -15.91 -5.82
N THR A 121 -13.22 -15.73 -5.00
CA THR A 121 -13.31 -14.67 -3.98
C THR A 121 -12.86 -15.16 -2.60
N GLU A 122 -12.39 -16.40 -2.49
CA GLU A 122 -11.92 -17.01 -1.24
C GLU A 122 -10.68 -16.27 -0.71
N LEU A 123 -10.69 -15.98 0.59
CA LEU A 123 -9.54 -15.48 1.32
C LEU A 123 -8.62 -16.61 1.78
N PHE A 124 -7.35 -16.52 1.38
CA PHE A 124 -6.29 -17.45 1.78
C PHE A 124 -5.51 -16.88 2.96
N SER A 125 -5.51 -17.61 4.08
CA SER A 125 -4.91 -17.19 5.34
C SER A 125 -4.08 -18.31 5.97
N PHE A 126 -2.86 -18.00 6.40
CA PHE A 126 -2.08 -18.84 7.32
C PHE A 126 -2.43 -18.56 8.79
N GLY A 127 -2.92 -17.36 9.11
CA GLY A 127 -3.39 -16.99 10.44
C GLY A 127 -2.30 -16.91 11.51
N ALA A 128 -1.08 -16.56 11.14
CA ALA A 128 0.05 -16.43 12.06
C ALA A 128 -0.17 -15.33 13.11
N TRP A 129 -0.83 -14.22 12.77
CA TRP A 129 -1.17 -13.15 13.71
C TRP A 129 -2.58 -12.59 13.53
N ALA A 130 -3.10 -11.98 14.59
CA ALA A 130 -4.42 -11.36 14.62
C ALA A 130 -4.51 -10.17 13.65
N TYR A 131 -5.59 -10.12 12.88
CA TYR A 131 -6.06 -8.94 12.20
C TYR A 131 -7.16 -8.32 13.06
N ALA A 132 -7.01 -7.05 13.43
CA ALA A 132 -7.95 -6.35 14.31
C ALA A 132 -8.29 -4.93 13.81
N GLY A 133 -8.19 -4.68 12.50
CA GLY A 133 -8.41 -3.35 11.91
C GLY A 133 -9.78 -2.72 12.25
N GLN A 134 -10.80 -3.54 12.47
CA GLN A 134 -12.14 -3.11 12.90
C GLN A 134 -12.17 -2.47 14.29
N THR A 135 -11.20 -2.80 15.16
CA THR A 135 -11.07 -2.24 16.51
C THR A 135 -10.41 -0.85 16.53
N GLY A 136 -10.02 -0.34 15.37
CA GLY A 136 -9.35 0.94 15.20
C GLY A 136 -7.82 0.83 15.18
N ARG A 137 -7.18 1.85 14.62
CA ARG A 137 -5.73 1.87 14.31
C ARG A 137 -4.85 1.51 15.51
N TYR A 138 -5.14 2.06 16.68
CA TYR A 138 -4.29 1.90 17.87
C TYR A 138 -4.39 0.51 18.47
N THR A 139 -5.59 -0.06 18.54
CA THR A 139 -5.80 -1.42 19.03
C THR A 139 -5.25 -2.45 18.05
N ASP A 140 -5.44 -2.23 16.74
CA ASP A 140 -4.84 -3.08 15.70
C ASP A 140 -3.31 -3.04 15.74
N ALA A 141 -2.71 -1.85 15.89
CA ALA A 141 -1.27 -1.73 16.10
C ALA A 141 -0.82 -2.41 17.40
N GLY A 142 -1.54 -2.22 18.51
CA GLY A 142 -1.26 -2.92 19.76
C GLY A 142 -1.28 -4.44 19.57
N ALA A 143 -2.25 -4.96 18.82
CA ALA A 143 -2.37 -6.39 18.56
C ALA A 143 -1.23 -6.91 17.69
N TYR A 144 -0.96 -6.24 16.57
CA TYR A 144 0.12 -6.58 15.66
C TYR A 144 1.48 -6.58 16.36
N PHE A 145 1.74 -5.54 17.17
CA PHE A 145 3.00 -5.38 17.88
C PHE A 145 3.14 -6.24 19.13
N SER A 146 2.06 -6.86 19.59
CA SER A 146 2.07 -7.84 20.70
C SER A 146 2.10 -9.30 20.25
N GLY A 147 1.93 -9.58 18.96
CA GLY A 147 1.84 -10.94 18.39
C GLY A 147 3.02 -11.31 17.47
N LEU A 148 2.85 -12.34 16.64
CA LEU A 148 3.87 -12.73 15.65
C LEU A 148 4.07 -11.72 14.51
N GLY A 149 3.19 -10.71 14.39
CA GLY A 149 3.30 -9.63 13.42
C GLY A 149 4.60 -8.84 13.56
N PHE A 150 4.95 -8.32 14.74
CA PHE A 150 6.21 -7.60 14.89
C PHE A 150 7.45 -8.48 14.71
N VAL A 151 7.34 -9.78 15.00
CA VAL A 151 8.43 -10.74 14.76
C VAL A 151 8.70 -10.85 13.28
N TRP A 152 7.65 -10.93 12.45
CA TRP A 152 7.76 -10.90 11.00
C TRP A 152 8.43 -9.61 10.50
N ASP A 153 8.01 -8.45 11.01
CA ASP A 153 8.67 -7.18 10.71
C ASP A 153 10.15 -7.19 11.14
N GLY A 154 10.46 -7.78 12.30
CA GLY A 154 11.81 -7.96 12.82
C GLY A 154 12.69 -8.80 11.90
N VAL A 155 12.15 -9.87 11.29
CA VAL A 155 12.88 -10.69 10.30
C VAL A 155 13.33 -9.83 9.12
N TRP A 156 12.44 -9.02 8.54
CA TRP A 156 12.79 -8.14 7.42
C TRP A 156 13.77 -7.05 7.83
N LEU A 157 13.59 -6.46 9.02
CA LEU A 157 14.51 -5.46 9.53
C LEU A 157 15.92 -6.03 9.73
N VAL A 158 16.03 -7.19 10.38
CA VAL A 158 17.31 -7.89 10.58
C VAL A 158 17.93 -8.26 9.23
N TRP A 159 17.16 -8.81 8.29
CA TRP A 159 17.68 -9.14 6.97
C TRP A 159 18.13 -7.88 6.20
N GLY A 160 17.41 -6.78 6.33
CA GLY A 160 17.79 -5.48 5.82
C GLY A 160 19.11 -4.97 6.41
N LEU A 161 19.31 -5.12 7.72
CA LEU A 161 20.57 -4.79 8.41
C LEU A 161 21.73 -5.71 7.97
N LEU A 162 21.51 -7.01 7.85
CA LEU A 162 22.47 -7.94 7.26
C LEU A 162 22.75 -7.62 5.77
N SER A 163 21.86 -6.86 5.15
CA SER A 163 21.96 -6.37 3.78
C SER A 163 22.44 -4.92 3.70
N TRP A 164 22.97 -4.32 4.77
CA TRP A 164 23.27 -2.88 4.89
C TRP A 164 23.99 -2.24 3.70
N ARG A 165 24.79 -3.00 2.94
CA ARG A 165 25.45 -2.53 1.72
C ARG A 165 24.47 -1.92 0.71
N VAL A 166 23.20 -2.38 0.68
CA VAL A 166 22.15 -1.80 -0.18
C VAL A 166 21.85 -0.34 0.15
N LEU A 167 22.13 0.10 1.37
CA LEU A 167 21.92 1.47 1.81
C LEU A 167 23.11 2.37 1.48
N THR A 168 24.20 1.85 0.90
CA THR A 168 25.39 2.66 0.62
C THR A 168 25.21 3.54 -0.63
N ARG A 169 25.94 4.67 -0.66
CA ARG A 169 26.02 5.54 -1.84
C ARG A 169 26.53 4.78 -3.07
N ALA A 170 27.51 3.89 -2.87
CA ALA A 170 28.09 3.07 -3.92
C ALA A 170 27.05 2.14 -4.56
N TYR A 171 26.24 1.46 -3.75
CA TYR A 171 25.16 0.61 -4.25
C TYR A 171 24.07 1.41 -4.97
N PHE A 172 23.67 2.55 -4.40
CA PHE A 172 22.70 3.44 -5.04
C PHE A 172 23.15 3.86 -6.45
N ARG A 173 24.39 4.33 -6.59
CA ARG A 173 24.97 4.73 -7.88
C ARG A 173 25.12 3.60 -8.88
N SER A 174 25.56 2.43 -8.42
CA SER A 174 25.90 1.32 -9.32
C SER A 174 24.70 0.44 -9.67
N THR A 175 23.67 0.39 -8.84
CA THR A 175 22.58 -0.57 -8.98
C THR A 175 21.21 0.09 -9.05
N VAL A 176 20.91 1.03 -8.15
CA VAL A 176 19.56 1.61 -8.05
C VAL A 176 19.32 2.67 -9.13
N ALA A 177 20.10 3.76 -9.11
CA ALA A 177 19.89 4.91 -9.98
C ALA A 177 19.96 4.58 -11.49
N PRO A 178 20.85 3.68 -11.98
CA PRO A 178 20.94 3.39 -13.41
C PRO A 178 19.73 2.64 -13.98
N ASN A 179 19.05 1.81 -13.19
CA ASN A 179 17.98 0.92 -13.68
C ASN A 179 16.58 1.48 -13.44
N ASP A 180 16.49 2.63 -12.76
CA ASP A 180 15.24 3.24 -12.40
C ASP A 180 15.22 4.72 -12.86
N PRO A 181 14.57 5.00 -14.02
CA PRO A 181 14.49 6.33 -14.62
C PRO A 181 14.00 7.44 -13.69
N PHE A 182 13.28 7.11 -12.62
CA PHE A 182 12.87 8.09 -11.61
C PHE A 182 14.08 8.86 -11.07
N TRP A 183 15.19 8.17 -10.76
CA TRP A 183 16.36 8.81 -10.15
C TRP A 183 17.07 9.76 -11.10
N ARG A 184 17.10 9.42 -12.40
CA ARG A 184 17.62 10.32 -13.44
C ARG A 184 16.74 11.56 -13.57
N TRP A 185 15.41 11.39 -13.55
CA TRP A 185 14.47 12.51 -13.59
C TRP A 185 14.64 13.40 -12.35
N ALA A 186 14.64 12.82 -11.15
CA ALA A 186 14.74 13.54 -9.89
C ALA A 186 16.11 14.23 -9.73
N GLY A 187 17.19 13.60 -10.20
CA GLY A 187 18.54 14.17 -10.15
C GLY A 187 18.76 15.42 -11.00
N ARG A 188 17.79 15.79 -11.86
CA ARG A 188 17.79 17.11 -12.52
C ARG A 188 17.39 18.25 -11.58
N HIS A 189 16.74 17.93 -10.46
CA HIS A 189 16.15 18.90 -9.54
C HIS A 189 16.73 18.80 -8.13
N LEU A 190 17.30 17.65 -7.76
CA LEU A 190 17.77 17.36 -6.41
C LEU A 190 19.26 16.97 -6.42
N PRO A 191 20.04 17.43 -5.42
CA PRO A 191 21.40 16.97 -5.25
C PRO A 191 21.41 15.48 -4.86
N GLU A 192 22.51 14.79 -5.15
CA GLU A 192 22.63 13.35 -4.89
C GLU A 192 22.40 12.99 -3.42
N GLY A 193 22.81 13.84 -2.47
CA GLY A 193 22.55 13.64 -1.05
C GLY A 193 21.05 13.55 -0.74
N ALA A 194 20.23 14.38 -1.38
CA ALA A 194 18.77 14.33 -1.24
C ALA A 194 18.19 13.09 -1.91
N LEU A 195 18.67 12.69 -3.09
CA LEU A 195 18.24 11.44 -3.74
C LEU A 195 18.54 10.22 -2.87
N LEU A 196 19.73 10.19 -2.25
CA LEU A 196 20.14 9.11 -1.38
C LEU A 196 19.30 9.09 -0.09
N ALA A 197 18.94 10.25 0.45
CA ALA A 197 18.02 10.36 1.57
C ALA A 197 16.61 9.84 1.21
N LEU A 198 16.09 10.21 0.04
CA LEU A 198 14.81 9.69 -0.47
C LEU A 198 14.86 8.16 -0.65
N TYR A 199 15.93 7.65 -1.28
CA TYR A 199 16.12 6.21 -1.46
C TYR A 199 16.19 5.46 -0.14
N ARG A 200 16.84 6.01 0.89
CA ARG A 200 16.94 5.38 2.22
C ARG A 200 15.71 5.63 3.10
N GLY A 201 14.85 6.55 2.70
CA GLY A 201 13.75 7.06 3.51
C GLY A 201 12.81 5.96 3.99
N ALA A 202 12.41 5.05 3.09
CA ALA A 202 11.54 3.93 3.45
C ALA A 202 12.19 3.01 4.50
N PHE A 203 13.47 2.65 4.34
CA PHE A 203 14.18 1.81 5.31
C PHE A 203 14.17 2.41 6.72
N PHE A 204 14.59 3.68 6.83
CA PHE A 204 14.67 4.35 8.13
C PHE A 204 13.27 4.63 8.70
N TYR A 205 12.31 5.00 7.85
CA TYR A 205 10.92 5.13 8.26
C TYR A 205 10.40 3.81 8.85
N GLY A 206 10.62 2.68 8.18
CA GLY A 206 10.23 1.36 8.67
C GLY A 206 10.91 0.98 9.99
N ALA A 207 12.23 1.16 10.08
CA ALA A 207 12.98 0.90 11.31
C ALA A 207 12.47 1.74 12.49
N CYS A 208 12.31 3.06 12.28
CA CYS A 208 11.78 3.96 13.31
C CYS A 208 10.34 3.62 13.67
N ARG A 209 9.50 3.27 12.68
CA ARG A 209 8.10 2.88 12.88
C ARG A 209 8.00 1.59 13.72
N TRP A 210 8.85 0.60 13.46
CA TRP A 210 8.92 -0.63 14.26
C TRP A 210 9.23 -0.34 15.72
N VAL A 211 10.30 0.41 15.98
CA VAL A 211 10.73 0.79 17.35
C VAL A 211 9.66 1.63 18.04
N ALA A 212 9.10 2.63 17.35
CA ALA A 212 8.12 3.54 17.92
C ALA A 212 6.83 2.80 18.31
N TRP A 213 6.34 1.88 17.47
CA TRP A 213 5.14 1.12 17.80
C TRP A 213 5.36 0.09 18.91
N LEU A 214 6.53 -0.55 18.98
CA LEU A 214 6.88 -1.41 20.12
C LEU A 214 6.93 -0.63 21.43
N ALA A 215 7.61 0.53 21.42
CA ALA A 215 7.67 1.41 22.58
C ALA A 215 6.27 1.89 22.98
N TRP A 216 5.46 2.33 22.02
CA TRP A 216 4.10 2.75 22.28
C TRP A 216 3.24 1.61 22.84
N ALA A 217 3.28 0.42 22.24
CA ALA A 217 2.43 -0.69 22.63
C ALA A 217 2.76 -1.20 24.04
N HIS A 218 4.05 -1.30 24.39
CA HIS A 218 4.46 -1.99 25.61
C HIS A 218 4.94 -1.06 26.72
N LEU A 219 5.56 0.08 26.40
CA LEU A 219 6.02 1.03 27.41
C LEU A 219 4.92 2.04 27.77
N LEU A 220 4.08 2.43 26.81
CA LEU A 220 3.04 3.45 27.04
C LEU A 220 1.63 2.89 27.24
N ARG A 221 1.34 1.72 26.65
CA ARG A 221 -0.02 1.13 26.67
C ARG A 221 -0.11 -0.21 27.39
N SER A 222 1.03 -0.82 27.74
CA SER A 222 1.11 -2.08 28.47
C SER A 222 0.29 -3.22 27.84
N PHE A 223 0.19 -3.26 26.51
CA PHE A 223 -0.42 -4.41 25.83
C PHE A 223 0.39 -5.68 26.13
N ALA A 224 -0.31 -6.76 26.45
CA ALA A 224 0.32 -8.02 26.79
C ALA A 224 0.83 -8.74 25.53
N PHE A 225 2.09 -9.16 25.54
CA PHE A 225 2.63 -10.04 24.50
C PHE A 225 1.90 -11.38 24.48
N ASP A 226 1.62 -11.88 23.28
CA ASP A 226 1.06 -13.19 23.04
C ASP A 226 1.51 -13.68 21.66
N LEU A 227 2.64 -14.41 21.65
CA LEU A 227 3.29 -14.93 20.45
C LEU A 227 2.69 -16.25 19.95
N ARG A 228 1.50 -16.64 20.44
CA ARG A 228 0.80 -17.82 19.93
C ARG A 228 0.31 -17.54 18.50
N TRP A 229 0.23 -18.60 17.71
CA TRP A 229 -0.34 -18.54 16.36
C TRP A 229 -1.76 -17.97 16.39
N GLY A 230 -2.01 -16.94 15.57
CA GLY A 230 -3.27 -16.20 15.52
C GLY A 230 -3.50 -15.25 16.69
N GLY A 231 -2.51 -15.07 17.57
CA GLY A 231 -2.56 -14.14 18.69
C GLY A 231 -2.35 -12.68 18.28
N PRO A 232 -2.59 -11.73 19.19
CA PRO A 232 -2.94 -11.95 20.60
C PRO A 232 -4.41 -12.34 20.85
N ARG A 233 -4.68 -13.17 21.86
CA ARG A 233 -6.06 -13.59 22.21
C ARG A 233 -6.91 -12.53 22.90
N TRP A 234 -6.29 -11.46 23.39
CA TRP A 234 -7.01 -10.37 24.07
C TRP A 234 -7.75 -9.45 23.08
N VAL A 235 -7.47 -9.53 21.78
CA VAL A 235 -8.19 -8.80 20.74
C VAL A 235 -9.18 -9.72 20.04
N PRO A 236 -10.39 -9.26 19.67
CA PRO A 236 -11.30 -10.03 18.83
C PRO A 236 -10.77 -10.05 17.39
N ALA A 237 -9.90 -11.01 17.06
CA ALA A 237 -9.34 -11.15 15.72
C ALA A 237 -10.42 -11.60 14.72
N ILE A 238 -10.46 -10.98 13.54
CA ILE A 238 -11.32 -11.43 12.43
C ILE A 238 -10.61 -12.53 11.66
N ARG A 239 -11.35 -13.57 11.29
CA ARG A 239 -10.86 -14.69 10.49
C ARG A 239 -11.36 -14.66 9.05
N SER A 240 -10.59 -15.27 8.15
CA SER A 240 -10.99 -15.46 6.75
C SER A 240 -12.37 -16.09 6.62
N SER A 241 -12.69 -17.10 7.44
CA SER A 241 -13.99 -17.78 7.45
C SER A 241 -15.16 -16.84 7.74
N GLU A 242 -14.98 -15.84 8.60
CA GLU A 242 -16.02 -14.87 8.92
C GLU A 242 -16.28 -13.93 7.73
N VAL A 243 -15.20 -13.51 7.06
CA VAL A 243 -15.27 -12.61 5.90
C VAL A 243 -15.80 -13.37 4.68
N ASN A 244 -15.36 -14.60 4.43
CA ASN A 244 -15.87 -15.46 3.35
C ASN A 244 -17.36 -15.81 3.56
N ALA A 245 -17.77 -16.09 4.81
CA ALA A 245 -19.18 -16.35 5.14
C ALA A 245 -20.06 -15.09 5.08
N SER A 246 -19.47 -13.90 5.21
CA SER A 246 -20.19 -12.62 5.14
C SER A 246 -20.65 -12.24 3.72
N GLY A 247 -20.64 -13.22 2.78
CA GLY A 247 -21.09 -13.09 1.40
C GLY A 247 -22.39 -12.30 1.29
N CYS A 248 -22.27 -11.03 0.96
CA CYS A 248 -23.43 -10.17 0.82
C CYS A 248 -24.01 -10.31 -0.58
N ALA A 249 -25.31 -10.60 -0.64
CA ALA A 249 -26.09 -10.65 -1.87
C ALA A 249 -26.10 -9.32 -2.65
N CYS A 250 -25.69 -8.21 -2.02
CA CYS A 250 -25.68 -6.87 -2.59
C CYS A 250 -24.30 -6.19 -2.44
N PRO A 251 -23.59 -5.91 -3.55
CA PRO A 251 -22.31 -5.21 -3.57
C PRO A 251 -22.26 -3.84 -2.91
N SER A 252 -23.35 -3.09 -2.97
CA SER A 252 -23.45 -1.75 -2.39
C SER A 252 -23.86 -1.73 -0.93
N CYS A 253 -24.35 -2.85 -0.38
CA CYS A 253 -25.02 -2.86 0.92
C CYS A 253 -24.07 -3.16 2.08
N CYS A 254 -22.90 -3.76 1.84
CA CYS A 254 -22.08 -4.35 2.92
C CYS A 254 -20.61 -3.91 2.98
N ALA A 255 -20.10 -3.19 1.99
CA ALA A 255 -18.69 -2.78 1.97
C ALA A 255 -18.48 -1.28 1.81
N ALA A 256 -19.31 -0.59 1.04
CA ALA A 256 -19.21 0.85 0.89
C ALA A 256 -20.34 1.54 1.66
N SER A 257 -20.00 2.28 2.70
CA SER A 257 -20.94 3.25 3.27
C SER A 257 -21.49 4.13 2.13
N PRO A 258 -22.79 4.49 2.11
CA PRO A 258 -23.32 5.46 1.15
C PRO A 258 -22.47 6.74 1.08
N LYS A 259 -21.79 7.09 2.17
CA LYS A 259 -20.83 8.19 2.28
C LYS A 259 -19.61 8.07 1.35
N LEU A 260 -19.13 6.85 1.09
CA LEU A 260 -17.99 6.60 0.17
C LEU A 260 -18.38 6.78 -1.29
N ALA A 261 -19.59 6.34 -1.67
CA ALA A 261 -20.14 6.58 -3.00
C ALA A 261 -20.32 8.07 -3.30
N ILE A 262 -20.74 8.85 -2.29
CA ILE A 262 -20.84 10.31 -2.36
C ILE A 262 -19.45 10.96 -2.55
N TYR A 263 -18.41 10.48 -1.89
CA TYR A 263 -17.06 11.03 -2.08
C TYR A 263 -16.49 10.75 -3.48
N GLY A 264 -16.67 9.52 -3.98
CA GLY A 264 -16.27 9.17 -5.35
C GLY A 264 -16.92 10.08 -6.39
N SER A 265 -18.22 10.34 -6.24
CA SER A 265 -18.96 11.23 -7.13
C SER A 265 -18.53 12.70 -6.98
N VAL A 266 -18.22 13.19 -5.78
CA VAL A 266 -17.69 14.57 -5.57
C VAL A 266 -16.31 14.76 -6.19
N VAL A 267 -15.40 13.79 -6.05
CA VAL A 267 -14.05 13.87 -6.65
C VAL A 267 -14.12 13.81 -8.18
N VAL A 268 -14.95 12.92 -8.72
CA VAL A 268 -15.22 12.85 -10.17
C VAL A 268 -15.82 14.16 -10.66
N TYR A 269 -16.82 14.70 -9.97
CA TYR A 269 -17.44 15.98 -10.31
C TYR A 269 -16.44 17.14 -10.27
N ALA A 270 -15.60 17.24 -9.23
CA ALA A 270 -14.57 18.27 -9.11
C ALA A 270 -13.54 18.17 -10.25
N ARG A 271 -13.14 16.95 -10.63
CA ARG A 271 -12.20 16.71 -11.73
C ARG A 271 -12.81 17.04 -13.08
N LEU A 272 -14.07 16.67 -13.32
CA LEU A 272 -14.83 17.02 -14.53
C LEU A 272 -15.03 18.54 -14.65
N ARG A 273 -15.34 19.23 -13.54
CA ARG A 273 -15.47 20.69 -13.53
C ARG A 273 -14.14 21.39 -13.83
N GLY A 274 -13.04 20.88 -13.28
CA GLY A 274 -11.68 21.38 -13.58
C GLY A 274 -11.28 21.20 -15.05
N THR A 275 -11.60 20.04 -15.64
CA THR A 275 -11.35 19.79 -17.08
C THR A 275 -12.23 20.67 -17.97
N TYR A 276 -13.51 20.84 -17.62
CA TYR A 276 -14.43 21.72 -18.35
C TYR A 276 -13.98 23.19 -18.32
N ALA A 277 -13.51 23.67 -17.16
CA ALA A 277 -12.97 25.02 -16.99
C ALA A 277 -11.67 25.25 -17.80
N ALA A 278 -10.82 24.22 -17.92
CA ALA A 278 -9.60 24.28 -18.75
C ALA A 278 -9.93 24.31 -20.25
N LEU A 279 -10.90 23.50 -20.69
CA LEU A 279 -11.35 23.45 -22.09
C LEU A 279 -12.01 24.77 -22.54
N THR A 280 -12.82 25.39 -21.69
CA THR A 280 -13.47 26.68 -21.97
C THR A 280 -12.45 27.82 -22.05
N ARG A 281 -11.45 27.88 -21.16
CA ARG A 281 -10.35 28.86 -21.25
C ARG A 281 -9.55 28.71 -22.55
N ASN A 282 -9.28 27.49 -22.98
CA ASN A 282 -8.55 27.24 -24.24
C ASN A 282 -9.37 27.61 -25.49
N ARG A 283 -10.70 27.49 -25.46
CA ARG A 283 -11.56 27.98 -26.56
C ARG A 283 -11.57 29.51 -26.63
N LEU A 284 -11.67 30.19 -25.49
CA LEU A 284 -11.66 31.65 -25.43
C LEU A 284 -10.32 32.26 -25.85
N SER A 285 -9.19 31.64 -25.47
CA SER A 285 -7.86 32.10 -25.89
C SER A 285 -7.63 31.94 -27.39
N ARG A 286 -8.11 30.83 -28.00
CA ARG A 286 -8.09 30.64 -29.46
C ARG A 286 -9.00 31.61 -30.22
N ALA A 287 -10.18 31.90 -29.68
CA ALA A 287 -11.10 32.89 -30.27
C ALA A 287 -10.52 34.30 -30.26
N ARG A 288 -9.84 34.71 -29.16
CA ARG A 288 -9.13 36.00 -29.10
C ARG A 288 -7.96 36.08 -30.07
N ARG A 289 -7.16 35.01 -30.21
CA ARG A 289 -6.04 34.99 -31.18
C ARG A 289 -6.52 35.11 -32.63
N ARG A 290 -7.66 34.52 -32.99
CA ARG A 290 -8.24 34.66 -34.35
C ARG A 290 -8.77 36.06 -34.67
N ARG A 291 -9.14 36.86 -33.65
CA ARG A 291 -9.58 38.26 -33.84
C ARG A 291 -8.43 39.28 -33.84
N ALA A 292 -7.24 38.87 -33.42
CA ALA A 292 -6.08 39.75 -33.30
C ALA A 292 -5.07 39.60 -34.45
N SER A 293 -5.38 38.80 -35.48
CA SER A 293 -4.61 38.76 -36.72
C SER A 293 -5.12 39.89 -37.64
N PRO A 294 -4.32 40.94 -37.90
CA PRO A 294 -4.63 41.91 -38.93
C PRO A 294 -4.53 41.20 -40.29
N GLY A 295 -5.56 41.35 -41.10
CA GLY A 295 -5.46 41.13 -42.54
C GLY A 295 -4.79 42.32 -43.22
#